data_AF-A0A7C2QH44-F1
#
_entry.id   AF-A0A7C2QH44-F1
#
_cell.length_a   1.000
_cell.length_b   1.000
_cell.length_c   1.000
_cell.angle_alpha   90.00
_cell.angle_beta   90.00
_cell.angle_gamma   90.00
#
_symmetry.space_group_name_H-M   'P 1'
#
loop_
_entity.id
_entity.type
_entity.pdbx_description
1 polymer ?
#
loop_
_entity_poly.entity_id
_entity_poly.type
_entity_poly.pdbx_seq_one_letter_code
_entity_poly.pdbx_strand_id
1 'polypeptide(L)' 'GERRVTSTAYLVYVALDESGRPTPVPPLELVSDEERRRAMEAERRRAERLTRREAEDASRAR' A
#
# COMPACT_ATOMS: atom_id res chain seq x y z
N GLY A 1 34.79 0.75 4.53
CA GLY A 1 34.01 0.61 3.28
C GLY A 1 32.83 1.56 3.33
N GLU A 2 32.40 2.08 2.17
CA GLU A 2 31.27 3.02 2.05
C GLU A 2 29.93 2.27 1.89
N ARG A 3 28.85 2.75 2.53
CA ARG A 3 27.48 2.21 2.33
C ARG A 3 26.72 3.03 1.30
N ARG A 4 25.95 2.36 0.43
CA ARG A 4 25.06 2.98 -0.56
C ARG A 4 23.68 2.33 -0.52
N VAL A 5 22.65 3.10 -0.83
CA VAL A 5 21.28 2.61 -0.98
C VAL A 5 21.16 1.93 -2.34
N THR A 6 20.75 0.67 -2.36
CA THR A 6 20.56 -0.10 -3.61
C THR A 6 19.14 0.04 -4.15
N SER A 7 18.13 0.03 -3.28
CA SER A 7 16.73 0.11 -3.70
C SER A 7 15.82 0.59 -2.57
N THR A 8 14.59 0.95 -2.95
CA THR A 8 13.49 1.22 -2.04
C THR A 8 12.24 0.61 -2.65
N ALA A 9 11.41 -0.05 -1.84
CA ALA A 9 10.19 -0.71 -2.29
C ALA A 9 9.05 -0.44 -1.30
N TYR A 10 7.82 -0.48 -1.81
CA TYR A 10 6.59 -0.34 -1.03
C TYR A 10 5.75 -1.61 -1.20
N LEU A 11 5.35 -2.22 -0.08
CA LEU A 11 4.59 -3.45 -0.06
C LEU A 11 3.19 -3.20 0.53
N VAL A 12 2.24 -4.06 0.18
CA VAL A 12 0.87 -4.03 0.68
C VAL A 12 0.55 -5.36 1.32
N TYR A 13 0.00 -5.30 2.53
CA TYR A 13 -0.46 -6.46 3.29
C TYR A 13 -1.96 -6.37 3.54
N VAL A 14 -2.59 -7.52 3.80
CA VAL A 14 -4.00 -7.64 4.17
C VAL A 14 -4.05 -8.46 5.44
N ALA A 15 -4.63 -7.89 6.52
CA ALA A 15 -4.90 -8.64 7.73
C ALA A 15 -6.07 -9.60 7.47
N LEU A 16 -5.92 -10.85 7.90
CA LEU A 16 -6.94 -11.89 7.78
C LEU A 16 -7.34 -12.38 9.17
N ASP A 17 -8.61 -12.71 9.36
CA ASP A 17 -9.11 -13.40 10.55
C ASP A 17 -8.77 -14.91 10.52
N GLU A 18 -9.19 -15.63 11.56
CA GLU A 18 -8.97 -17.09 11.69
C GLU A 18 -9.64 -17.89 10.55
N SER A 19 -10.67 -17.34 9.91
CA SER A 19 -11.37 -17.93 8.76
C SER A 19 -10.75 -17.52 7.42
N GLY A 20 -9.64 -16.78 7.42
CA GLY A 20 -8.95 -16.30 6.22
C GLY A 20 -9.64 -15.12 5.53
N ARG A 21 -10.57 -14.42 6.20
CA ARG A 21 -11.29 -13.27 5.63
C ARG A 21 -10.62 -11.95 6.02
N PRO A 22 -10.61 -10.94 5.13
CA PRO A 22 -10.08 -9.62 5.47
C PRO A 22 -10.72 -9.03 6.73
N THR A 23 -9.89 -8.55 7.64
CA THR A 23 -10.34 -7.94 8.90
C THR A 23 -9.84 -6.48 9.01
N PRO A 24 -10.59 -5.57 9.67
CA PRO A 24 -10.15 -4.19 9.87
C PRO A 24 -8.81 -4.10 10.58
N VAL A 25 -7.97 -3.17 10.14
CA VAL A 25 -6.70 -2.81 10.79
C VAL A 25 -6.85 -1.44 11.45
N PRO A 26 -6.41 -1.26 12.71
CA PRO A 26 -6.42 0.05 13.35
C PRO A 26 -5.66 1.10 12.52
N PRO A 27 -6.16 2.35 12.46
CA PRO A 27 -5.48 3.42 11.73
C PRO A 27 -4.13 3.75 12.39
N LEU A 28 -3.17 4.17 11.56
CA LEU A 28 -1.88 4.67 12.03
C LEU A 28 -2.01 6.14 12.44
N GLU A 29 -1.61 6.47 13.67
CA GLU A 29 -1.47 7.85 14.11
C GLU A 29 -0.18 8.46 13.50
N LEU A 30 -0.31 9.61 12.83
CA LEU A 30 0.80 10.30 12.17
C LEU A 30 1.20 11.53 12.98
N VAL A 31 2.37 11.47 13.61
CA VAL A 31 2.80 12.49 14.58
C VAL A 31 3.67 13.55 13.91
N SER A 32 4.59 13.13 13.06
CA SER A 32 5.56 13.98 12.36
C SER A 32 5.11 14.42 10.96
N ASP A 33 5.69 15.50 10.46
CA ASP A 33 5.43 15.97 9.10
C ASP A 33 5.95 15.00 8.04
N GLU A 34 7.03 14.26 8.34
CA GLU A 34 7.53 13.22 7.44
C GLU A 34 6.54 12.07 7.31
N GLU A 35 5.95 11.62 8.42
CA GLU A 35 4.91 10.57 8.42
C GLU A 35 3.68 11.03 7.63
N ARG A 36 3.21 12.27 7.85
CA ARG A 36 2.11 12.87 7.08
C ARG A 36 2.41 12.89 5.58
N ARG A 37 3.63 13.30 5.19
CA ARG A 37 4.06 13.29 3.79
C ARG A 37 4.09 11.88 3.21
N ARG A 38 4.69 10.91 3.91
CA ARG A 38 4.77 9.52 3.47
C ARG A 38 3.39 8.87 3.33
N ALA A 39 2.45 9.21 4.20
CA ALA A 39 1.07 8.76 4.12
C ALA A 39 0.35 9.31 2.88
N MET A 40 0.48 10.61 2.59
CA MET A 40 -0.08 11.19 1.35
C MET A 40 0.49 10.52 0.09
N GLU A 41 1.80 10.25 0.06
CA GLU A 41 2.41 9.51 -1.05
C GLU A 41 1.90 8.06 -1.13
N ALA A 42 1.63 7.42 0.01
CA ALA A 42 1.07 6.07 0.07
C ALA A 42 -0.36 6.03 -0.50
N GLU A 43 -1.19 7.03 -0.20
CA GLU A 43 -2.52 7.16 -0.78
C GLU A 43 -2.47 7.31 -2.30
N ARG A 44 -1.53 8.10 -2.82
CA ARG A 44 -1.34 8.22 -4.29
C ARG A 44 -0.98 6.87 -4.91
N ARG A 45 0.00 6.16 -4.34
CA ARG A 45 0.39 4.80 -4.80
C ARG A 45 -0.78 3.81 -4.70
N ARG A 46 -1.63 3.94 -3.68
CA ARG A 46 -2.82 3.11 -3.49
C ARG A 46 -3.83 3.36 -4.62
N ALA A 47 -4.12 4.62 -4.94
CA ALA A 47 -5.02 4.98 -6.03
C ALA A 47 -4.54 4.39 -7.37
N GLU A 48 -3.27 4.61 -7.72
CA GLU A 48 -2.66 4.07 -8.95
C GLU A 48 -2.79 2.53 -9.03
N ARG A 49 -2.52 1.82 -7.93
CA ARG A 49 -2.63 0.36 -7.86
C ARG A 49 -4.07 -0.13 -8.05
N LEU A 50 -5.06 0.58 -7.50
CA LEU A 50 -6.46 0.20 -7.64
C LEU A 50 -6.95 0.43 -9.07
N THR A 51 -6.65 1.58 -9.67
CA THR A 51 -6.97 1.84 -11.09
C THR A 51 -6.39 0.77 -12.01
N ARG A 52 -5.14 0.35 -11.76
CA ARG A 52 -4.52 -0.74 -12.52
C ARG A 52 -5.26 -2.07 -12.35
N ARG A 53 -5.63 -2.42 -11.12
CA ARG A 53 -6.38 -3.66 -10.84
C ARG A 53 -7.75 -3.65 -11.52
N GLU A 54 -8.47 -2.54 -11.46
CA GLU A 54 -9.77 -2.40 -12.13
C GLU A 54 -9.66 -2.60 -13.65
N ALA A 55 -8.63 -2.03 -14.28
CA ALA A 55 -8.37 -2.23 -15.70
C ALA A 55 -8.02 -3.70 -16.02
N GLU A 56 -7.19 -4.34 -15.19
CA GLU A 56 -6.83 -5.76 -15.32
C GLU A 56 -8.08 -6.65 -15.19
N ASP A 57 -8.93 -6.43 -14.19
CA ASP A 57 -10.16 -7.18 -13.96
C ASP A 57 -11.15 -7.00 -15.13
N ALA A 58 -11.31 -5.76 -15.62
CA ALA A 58 -12.15 -5.46 -16.79
C ALA A 58 -11.66 -6.15 -18.07
N SER A 59 -10.34 -6.31 -18.23
CA SER A 59 -9.77 -7.05 -19.36
C SER A 59 -9.97 -8.56 -19.24
N ARG A 60 -9.94 -9.12 -18.02
CA ARG A 60 -10.15 -10.56 -17.76
C ARG A 60 -11.59 -11.00 -17.93
N ALA A 61 -12.55 -10.08 -17.82
CA ALA A 61 -13.98 -10.34 -17.94
C ALA A 61 -14.50 -10.32 -19.40
N ARG A 62 -13.64 -10.00 -20.39
CA ARG A 62 -13.95 -10.02 -21.82
C ARG A 62 -13.50 -11.33 -22.45
#